data_AF-A0A383BW29-F1
#
_entry.id   AF-A0A383BW29-F1
#
_cell.length_a   1.000
_cell.length_b   1.000
_cell.length_c   1.000
_cell.angle_alpha   90.00
_cell.angle_beta   90.00
_cell.angle_gamma   90.00
#
_symmetry.space_group_name_H-M   'P 1'
#
loop_
_entity.id
_entity.type
_entity.pdbx_description
1 polymer ?
#
loop_
_entity_poly.entity_id
_entity_poly.type
_entity_poly.pdbx_seq_one_letter_code
_entity_poly.pdbx_strand_id
1 'polypeptide(L)'
;IRRVVTIALELSAALGVSHSHGITHRDIKPANVLINEDGGIKLTDFGIAAAEVMSTMTSTGSTIGTPLYMSPEQIQVSDIDSRSDLYSLGCLLYEMVTGAVPFTGSSTFEIFNGHVNEDPKPVRETVEECPEQLAEIILKTLEKDPGDRYQNADDLIAELQEVANSLSDAPSMTVRTRVMPKELATRLISRRSSSKIPRWAVPAGGAAAALVIVIIAVVFMTTRSSEIAPVGLVTGVEAVDPGA
;
A
#
# COMPACT_ATOMS: atom_id res chain seq x y z
N ILE A 1 -8.61 5.70 -13.17
CA ILE A 1 -8.87 4.25 -13.04
C ILE A 1 -7.62 3.38 -13.16
N ARG A 2 -6.95 3.21 -14.33
CA ARG A 2 -5.77 2.32 -14.45
C ARG A 2 -4.70 2.54 -13.36
N ARG A 3 -4.35 3.80 -13.10
CA ARG A 3 -3.39 4.15 -12.04
C ARG A 3 -3.87 3.78 -10.63
N VAL A 4 -5.17 3.91 -10.35
CA VAL A 4 -5.77 3.50 -9.06
C VAL A 4 -5.58 2.01 -8.85
N VAL A 5 -5.84 1.19 -9.88
CA VAL A 5 -5.65 -0.27 -9.82
C VAL A 5 -4.18 -0.63 -9.60
N THR A 6 -3.25 0.04 -10.28
CA THR A 6 -1.80 -0.15 -10.03
C THR A 6 -1.44 0.19 -8.58
N ILE A 7 -1.95 1.31 -8.05
CA ILE A 7 -1.73 1.69 -6.65
C ILE A 7 -2.30 0.64 -5.69
N ALA A 8 -3.52 0.17 -5.95
CA ALA A 8 -4.19 -0.85 -5.16
C ALA A 8 -3.38 -2.15 -5.08
N LEU A 9 -2.83 -2.61 -6.21
CA LEU A 9 -2.00 -3.81 -6.28
C LEU A 9 -0.71 -3.68 -5.47
N GLU A 10 0.01 -2.56 -5.62
CA GLU A 10 1.26 -2.33 -4.87
C GLU A 10 1.00 -2.21 -3.36
N LEU A 11 -0.05 -1.50 -2.95
CA LEU A 11 -0.43 -1.36 -1.54
C LEU A 11 -0.88 -2.70 -0.95
N SER A 12 -1.71 -3.46 -1.67
CA SER A 12 -2.15 -4.79 -1.23
C SER A 12 -0.96 -5.74 -1.07
N ALA A 13 0.00 -5.71 -1.99
CA ALA A 13 1.21 -6.51 -1.88
C ALA A 13 2.07 -6.14 -0.66
N ALA A 14 2.23 -4.84 -0.38
CA ALA A 14 2.96 -4.36 0.80
C ALA A 14 2.26 -4.77 2.12
N LEU A 15 0.92 -4.70 2.15
CA LEU A 15 0.12 -5.19 3.26
C LEU A 15 0.26 -6.69 3.44
N GLY A 16 0.16 -7.48 2.37
CA GLY A 16 0.32 -8.93 2.42
C GLY A 16 1.65 -9.38 3.02
N VAL A 17 2.75 -8.70 2.66
CA VAL A 17 4.06 -8.95 3.28
C VAL A 17 4.01 -8.70 4.79
N SER A 18 3.45 -7.58 5.23
CA SER A 18 3.37 -7.24 6.66
C SER A 18 2.47 -8.21 7.43
N HIS A 19 1.30 -8.52 6.86
CA HIS A 19 0.31 -9.44 7.43
C HIS A 19 0.85 -10.86 7.58
N SER A 20 1.65 -11.33 6.61
CA SER A 20 2.31 -12.65 6.69
C SER A 20 3.30 -12.77 7.87
N HIS A 21 3.76 -11.65 8.41
CA HIS A 21 4.60 -11.58 9.61
C HIS A 21 3.80 -11.25 10.88
N GLY A 22 2.46 -11.25 10.81
CA GLY A 22 1.57 -10.92 11.93
C GLY A 22 1.53 -9.44 12.29
N ILE A 23 1.96 -8.55 11.38
CA ILE A 23 2.01 -7.11 11.60
C ILE A 23 0.84 -6.44 10.87
N THR A 24 -0.10 -5.87 11.62
CA THR A 24 -1.14 -4.97 11.10
C THR A 24 -0.65 -3.52 11.13
N HIS A 25 -0.86 -2.77 10.05
CA HIS A 25 -0.40 -1.39 9.91
C HIS A 25 -1.22 -0.40 10.75
N ARG A 26 -2.55 -0.54 10.79
CA ARG A 26 -3.52 0.23 11.60
C ARG A 26 -3.65 1.72 11.29
N ASP A 27 -3.01 2.22 10.24
CA ASP A 27 -3.01 3.65 9.89
C ASP A 27 -2.82 3.86 8.38
N ILE A 28 -3.58 3.11 7.57
CA ILE A 28 -3.56 3.29 6.12
C ILE A 28 -4.36 4.55 5.76
N LYS A 29 -3.67 5.52 5.16
CA LYS A 29 -4.22 6.80 4.71
C LYS A 29 -3.29 7.46 3.69
N PRO A 30 -3.76 8.44 2.88
CA PRO A 30 -2.93 9.08 1.86
C PRO A 30 -1.60 9.65 2.39
N ALA A 31 -1.59 10.22 3.59
CA ALA A 31 -0.39 10.79 4.20
C ALA A 31 0.73 9.76 4.45
N ASN A 32 0.39 8.48 4.54
CA ASN A 32 1.32 7.39 4.81
C ASN A 32 1.71 6.61 3.54
N VAL A 33 1.23 7.05 2.37
CA VAL A 33 1.52 6.45 1.05
C VAL A 33 2.42 7.40 0.25
N LEU A 34 3.67 6.98 0.05
CA LEU A 34 4.65 7.74 -0.74
C LEU A 34 4.67 7.27 -2.19
N ILE A 35 4.77 8.22 -3.11
CA ILE A 35 4.92 7.98 -4.55
C ILE A 35 6.26 8.57 -4.98
N ASN A 36 7.14 7.72 -5.52
CA ASN A 36 8.43 8.13 -6.04
C ASN A 36 8.32 8.76 -7.44
N GLU A 37 9.38 9.40 -7.92
CA GLU A 37 9.42 10.02 -9.26
C GLU A 37 9.23 9.01 -10.41
N ASP A 38 9.63 7.75 -10.20
CA ASP A 38 9.42 6.65 -11.14
C ASP A 38 8.00 6.04 -11.05
N GLY A 39 7.16 6.55 -10.15
CA GLY A 39 5.80 6.10 -9.93
C GLY A 39 5.66 4.92 -8.96
N GLY A 40 6.76 4.40 -8.40
CA GLY A 40 6.72 3.32 -7.41
C GLY A 40 6.16 3.77 -6.07
N ILE A 41 5.46 2.88 -5.36
CA ILE A 41 4.75 3.20 -4.13
C ILE A 41 5.44 2.59 -2.93
N LYS A 42 5.47 3.34 -1.83
CA LYS A 42 5.96 2.86 -0.53
C LYS A 42 4.98 3.22 0.58
N LEU A 43 4.73 2.25 1.44
CA LEU A 43 3.96 2.45 2.66
C LEU A 43 4.91 2.84 3.80
N THR A 44 4.49 3.81 4.61
CA THR A 44 5.29 4.38 5.70
C THR A 44 4.47 4.47 6.99
N ASP A 45 5.15 4.64 8.12
CA ASP A 45 4.54 4.92 9.42
C ASP A 45 3.51 3.87 9.86
N PHE A 46 4.01 2.65 10.16
CA PHE A 46 3.23 1.66 10.89
C PHE A 46 2.67 2.30 12.17
N GLY A 47 1.36 2.16 12.38
CA GLY A 47 0.52 2.95 13.29
C GLY A 47 0.76 2.73 14.78
N ILE A 48 2.01 2.71 15.22
CA ILE A 48 2.42 2.71 16.63
C ILE A 48 1.74 3.89 17.37
N ALA A 49 1.53 5.01 16.68
CA ALA A 49 0.84 6.18 17.22
C ALA A 49 -0.70 6.04 17.32
N ALA A 50 -1.35 5.21 16.49
CA ALA A 50 -2.82 5.14 16.44
C ALA A 50 -3.43 4.52 17.72
N ALA A 51 -2.70 3.62 18.38
CA ALA A 51 -3.09 3.07 19.67
C ALA A 51 -3.09 4.15 20.79
N GLU A 52 -2.14 5.08 20.73
CA GLU A 52 -1.98 6.17 21.71
C GLU A 52 -3.01 7.30 21.49
N VAL A 53 -3.40 7.51 20.23
CA VAL A 53 -4.44 8.47 19.83
C VAL A 53 -5.80 8.09 20.43
N MET A 54 -6.24 6.82 20.37
CA MET A 54 -7.50 6.39 21.00
C MET A 54 -7.51 6.60 22.53
N SER A 55 -6.41 6.31 23.22
CA SER A 55 -6.29 6.59 24.66
C SER A 55 -6.31 8.09 24.99
N THR A 56 -5.78 8.93 24.11
CA THR A 56 -5.74 10.39 24.30
C THR A 56 -7.10 11.04 23.98
N MET A 57 -7.87 10.48 23.03
CA MET A 57 -9.23 10.90 22.68
C MET A 57 -10.20 10.83 23.86
N THR A 58 -10.10 9.79 24.70
CA THR A 58 -10.93 9.65 25.90
C THR A 58 -10.57 10.65 27.02
N SER A 59 -9.36 11.21 26.99
CA SER A 59 -8.78 11.94 28.12
C SER A 59 -8.70 13.46 27.96
N THR A 60 -8.66 14.02 26.73
CA THR A 60 -8.28 15.44 26.57
C THR A 60 -9.10 16.28 25.61
N GLY A 61 -10.10 15.74 24.90
CA GLY A 61 -11.00 16.54 24.03
C GLY A 61 -10.26 17.36 22.96
N SER A 62 -9.01 17.02 22.65
CA SER A 62 -8.17 17.73 21.69
C SER A 62 -8.54 17.35 20.26
N THR A 63 -8.43 18.32 19.34
CA THR A 63 -8.65 18.16 17.89
C THR A 63 -7.56 17.28 17.30
N ILE A 64 -7.73 15.97 17.44
CA ILE A 64 -7.03 14.95 16.67
C ILE A 64 -7.64 14.94 15.26
N GLY A 65 -6.80 14.74 14.25
CA GLY A 65 -7.21 14.70 12.84
C GLY A 65 -8.43 13.80 12.60
N THR A 66 -9.18 14.11 11.55
CA THR A 66 -10.44 13.43 11.23
C THR A 66 -10.21 11.95 10.93
N PRO A 67 -10.94 11.01 11.55
CA PRO A 67 -10.70 9.56 11.48
C PRO A 67 -11.22 8.91 10.18
N LEU A 68 -10.97 9.54 9.04
CA LEU A 68 -11.61 9.26 7.74
C LEU A 68 -11.33 7.88 7.13
N TYR A 69 -10.36 7.15 7.68
CA TYR A 69 -9.90 5.85 7.17
C TYR A 69 -9.92 4.77 8.25
N MET A 70 -10.45 5.05 9.46
CA MET A 70 -10.50 4.05 10.53
C MET A 70 -11.53 2.97 10.21
N SER A 71 -11.17 1.73 10.51
CA SER A 71 -12.11 0.61 10.45
C SER A 71 -13.12 0.63 11.60
N PRO A 72 -14.31 0.00 11.44
CA PRO A 72 -15.32 -0.12 12.50
C PRO A 72 -14.74 -0.68 13.80
N GLU A 73 -13.95 -1.74 13.71
CA GLU A 73 -13.33 -2.42 14.85
C GLU A 73 -12.28 -1.54 15.56
N GLN A 74 -11.58 -0.65 14.84
CA GLN A 74 -10.72 0.35 15.48
C GLN A 74 -11.55 1.36 16.27
N ILE A 75 -12.64 1.87 15.71
CA ILE A 75 -13.51 2.85 16.36
C ILE A 75 -14.17 2.26 17.61
N GLN A 76 -14.59 0.99 17.52
CA GLN A 76 -15.24 0.27 18.61
C GLN A 76 -14.25 -0.30 19.64
N VAL A 77 -12.94 -0.18 19.41
CA VAL A 77 -11.88 -0.73 20.26
C VAL A 77 -12.04 -2.25 20.46
N SER A 78 -12.38 -2.94 19.36
CA SER A 78 -12.50 -4.39 19.27
C SER A 78 -11.17 -5.03 18.87
N ASP A 79 -11.15 -6.36 18.70
CA ASP A 79 -9.97 -7.07 18.20
C ASP A 79 -9.64 -6.62 16.77
N ILE A 80 -8.46 -6.00 16.61
CA ILE A 80 -7.95 -5.47 15.34
C ILE A 80 -7.00 -6.50 14.73
N ASP A 81 -7.27 -6.91 13.49
CA ASP A 81 -6.41 -7.79 12.69
C ASP A 81 -6.08 -7.18 11.32
N SER A 82 -5.44 -7.96 10.44
CA SER A 82 -5.05 -7.54 9.09
C SER A 82 -6.20 -7.01 8.23
N ARG A 83 -7.44 -7.44 8.48
CA ARG A 83 -8.63 -7.03 7.71
C ARG A 83 -9.04 -5.58 8.00
N SER A 84 -8.55 -5.00 9.09
CA SER A 84 -8.68 -3.57 9.36
C SER A 84 -7.92 -2.73 8.34
N ASP A 85 -6.71 -3.17 7.95
CA ASP A 85 -5.93 -2.46 6.92
C ASP A 85 -6.58 -2.54 5.55
N LEU A 86 -7.26 -3.67 5.24
CA LEU A 86 -8.00 -3.84 3.99
C LEU A 86 -9.19 -2.89 3.92
N TYR A 87 -9.87 -2.66 5.04
CA TYR A 87 -10.93 -1.65 5.12
C TYR A 87 -10.40 -0.24 4.87
N SER A 88 -9.33 0.13 5.54
CA SER A 88 -8.70 1.45 5.37
C SER A 88 -8.17 1.65 3.94
N LEU A 89 -7.63 0.59 3.31
CA LEU A 89 -7.30 0.60 1.89
C LEU A 89 -8.55 0.82 1.04
N GLY A 90 -9.67 0.15 1.36
CA GLY A 90 -10.98 0.40 0.73
C GLY A 90 -11.41 1.86 0.78
N CYS A 91 -11.26 2.54 1.92
CA CYS A 91 -11.54 3.97 2.03
C CYS A 91 -10.66 4.81 1.10
N LEU A 92 -9.36 4.49 1.02
CA LEU A 92 -8.40 5.17 0.15
C LEU A 92 -8.73 4.93 -1.33
N LEU A 93 -9.09 3.70 -1.72
CA LEU A 93 -9.51 3.37 -3.08
C LEU A 93 -10.80 4.11 -3.46
N TYR A 94 -11.78 4.14 -2.55
CA TYR A 94 -13.01 4.89 -2.72
C TYR A 94 -12.73 6.37 -3.00
N GLU A 95 -11.87 7.01 -2.20
CA GLU A 95 -11.48 8.41 -2.40
C GLU A 95 -10.72 8.63 -3.71
N MET A 96 -9.78 7.75 -4.06
CA MET A 96 -9.03 7.87 -5.31
C MET A 96 -9.93 7.76 -6.55
N VAL A 97 -11.03 7.00 -6.47
CA VAL A 97 -11.98 6.87 -7.57
C VAL A 97 -12.96 8.04 -7.59
N THR A 98 -13.58 8.36 -6.45
CA THR A 98 -14.70 9.32 -6.40
C THR A 98 -14.27 10.76 -6.13
N GLY A 99 -13.04 10.98 -5.67
CA GLY A 99 -12.55 12.28 -5.20
C GLY A 99 -13.04 12.67 -3.79
N ALA A 100 -13.78 11.80 -3.11
CA ALA A 100 -14.30 12.03 -1.77
C ALA A 100 -14.17 10.76 -0.92
N VAL A 101 -13.96 10.91 0.38
CA VAL A 101 -13.97 9.78 1.33
C VAL A 101 -15.38 9.17 1.46
N PRO A 102 -15.51 7.89 1.87
CA PRO A 102 -16.81 7.21 1.91
C PRO A 102 -17.78 7.82 2.94
N PHE A 103 -17.26 8.34 4.05
CA PHE A 103 -18.06 8.95 5.12
C PHE A 103 -17.51 10.33 5.47
N THR A 104 -18.40 11.32 5.56
CA THR A 104 -18.08 12.69 5.96
C THR A 104 -19.12 13.17 6.97
N GLY A 105 -18.77 14.18 7.76
CA GLY A 105 -19.67 14.71 8.77
C GLY A 105 -19.16 16.04 9.32
N SER A 106 -20.07 16.77 9.95
CA SER A 106 -19.79 18.02 10.66
C SER A 106 -19.10 17.80 12.01
N SER A 107 -19.15 16.56 12.53
CA SER A 107 -18.50 16.14 13.76
C SER A 107 -17.79 14.80 13.60
N THR A 108 -16.79 14.55 14.46
CA THR A 108 -16.10 13.25 14.53
C THR A 108 -17.07 12.10 14.81
N PHE A 109 -18.12 12.35 15.61
CA PHE A 109 -19.15 11.36 15.91
C PHE A 109 -19.93 10.93 14.67
N GLU A 110 -20.32 11.88 13.80
CA GLU A 110 -21.02 11.55 12.54
C GLU A 110 -20.15 10.68 11.63
N ILE A 111 -18.85 10.96 11.56
CA ILE A 111 -17.90 10.19 10.74
C ILE A 111 -17.73 8.78 11.30
N PHE A 112 -17.57 8.65 12.63
CA PHE A 112 -17.55 7.36 13.30
C PHE A 112 -18.84 6.56 13.07
N ASN A 113 -19.99 7.22 13.17
CA ASN A 113 -21.27 6.58 12.89
C ASN A 113 -21.33 6.06 11.45
N GLY A 114 -20.86 6.85 10.48
CA GLY A 114 -20.79 6.42 9.08
C GLY A 114 -19.95 5.15 8.92
N HIS A 115 -18.75 5.14 9.49
CA HIS A 115 -17.89 3.96 9.44
C HIS A 115 -18.52 2.74 10.10
N VAL A 116 -19.23 2.87 11.22
CA VAL A 116 -19.77 1.74 11.99
C VAL A 116 -21.14 1.26 11.49
N ASN A 117 -22.02 2.16 11.04
CA ASN A 117 -23.44 1.87 10.86
C ASN A 117 -24.01 2.20 9.47
N GLU A 118 -23.31 2.96 8.62
CA GLU A 118 -23.86 3.40 7.33
C GLU A 118 -23.15 2.76 6.16
N ASP A 119 -23.89 2.45 5.10
CA ASP A 119 -23.28 1.99 3.86
C ASP A 119 -22.69 3.17 3.08
N PRO A 120 -21.50 3.01 2.46
CA PRO A 120 -20.94 4.04 1.61
C PRO A 120 -21.83 4.22 0.37
N LYS A 121 -21.91 5.44 -0.16
CA LYS A 121 -22.60 5.67 -1.42
C LYS A 121 -21.98 4.79 -2.52
N PRO A 122 -22.75 4.13 -3.40
CA PRO A 122 -22.16 3.30 -4.46
C PRO A 122 -21.20 4.11 -5.35
N VAL A 123 -20.02 3.54 -5.60
CA VAL A 123 -18.94 4.20 -6.37
C VAL A 123 -19.44 4.66 -7.75
N ARG A 124 -20.22 3.81 -8.42
CA ARG A 124 -20.74 4.05 -9.78
C ARG A 124 -21.84 5.12 -9.86
N GLU A 125 -22.49 5.45 -8.76
CA GLU A 125 -23.38 6.61 -8.70
C GLU A 125 -22.62 7.95 -8.68
N THR A 126 -21.33 7.91 -8.39
CA THR A 126 -20.45 9.08 -8.38
C THR A 126 -19.56 9.12 -9.62
N VAL A 127 -19.09 7.97 -10.10
CA VAL A 127 -18.25 7.84 -11.29
C VAL A 127 -18.77 6.69 -12.16
N GLU A 128 -19.60 7.02 -13.14
CA GLU A 128 -20.27 6.04 -14.01
C GLU A 128 -19.26 5.22 -14.83
N GLU A 129 -18.12 5.80 -15.20
CA GLU A 129 -17.07 5.12 -15.97
C GLU A 129 -16.21 4.15 -15.13
N CYS A 130 -16.46 4.03 -13.82
CA CYS A 130 -15.78 3.05 -12.98
C CYS A 130 -16.16 1.62 -13.40
N PRO A 131 -15.18 0.72 -13.66
CA PRO A 131 -15.46 -0.69 -13.93
C PRO A 131 -16.28 -1.32 -12.80
N GLU A 132 -17.29 -2.14 -13.15
CA GLU A 132 -18.19 -2.78 -12.17
C GLU A 132 -17.41 -3.54 -11.10
N GLN A 133 -16.52 -4.43 -11.55
CA GLN A 133 -15.70 -5.24 -10.67
C GLN A 133 -14.83 -4.39 -9.71
N LEU A 134 -14.33 -3.24 -10.15
CA LEU A 134 -13.57 -2.35 -9.26
C LEU A 134 -14.48 -1.72 -8.18
N ALA A 135 -15.69 -1.31 -8.55
CA ALA A 135 -16.65 -0.79 -7.60
C ALA A 135 -17.05 -1.85 -6.57
N GLU A 136 -17.32 -3.08 -7.01
CA GLU A 136 -17.63 -4.22 -6.14
C GLU A 136 -16.48 -4.55 -5.19
N ILE A 137 -15.24 -4.56 -5.68
CA ILE A 137 -14.04 -4.76 -4.83
C ILE A 137 -13.97 -3.69 -3.74
N ILE A 138 -14.15 -2.41 -4.08
CA ILE A 138 -14.10 -1.29 -3.12
C ILE A 138 -15.21 -1.45 -2.08
N LEU A 139 -16.44 -1.72 -2.49
CA LEU A 139 -17.55 -1.88 -1.56
C LEU A 139 -17.36 -3.10 -0.65
N LYS A 140 -16.87 -4.23 -1.17
CA LYS A 140 -16.55 -5.42 -0.38
C LYS A 140 -15.44 -5.16 0.65
N THR A 141 -14.43 -4.34 0.32
CA THR A 141 -13.43 -3.94 1.34
C THR A 141 -14.03 -3.07 2.45
N LEU A 142 -15.13 -2.36 2.17
CA LEU A 142 -15.82 -1.45 3.10
C LEU A 142 -16.94 -2.10 3.91
N GLU A 143 -17.11 -3.42 3.81
CA GLU A 143 -18.06 -4.17 4.64
C GLU A 143 -17.78 -3.95 6.13
N LYS A 144 -18.85 -3.88 6.92
CA LYS A 144 -18.71 -3.53 8.35
C LYS A 144 -18.14 -4.67 9.15
N ASP A 145 -18.65 -5.88 8.93
CA ASP A 145 -18.11 -7.09 9.52
C ASP A 145 -16.81 -7.50 8.79
N PRO A 146 -15.67 -7.63 9.49
CA PRO A 146 -14.44 -8.18 8.91
C PRO A 146 -14.62 -9.55 8.25
N GLY A 147 -15.58 -10.35 8.68
CA GLY A 147 -15.93 -11.66 8.09
C GLY A 147 -16.45 -11.59 6.65
N ASP A 148 -17.06 -10.47 6.27
CA ASP A 148 -17.64 -10.27 4.92
C ASP A 148 -16.64 -9.63 3.93
N ARG A 149 -15.50 -9.15 4.44
CA ARG A 149 -14.40 -8.58 3.65
C ARG A 149 -13.55 -9.66 2.97
N TYR A 150 -12.56 -9.23 2.19
CA TYR A 150 -11.44 -10.09 1.82
C TYR A 150 -10.68 -10.53 3.07
N GLN A 151 -10.37 -11.82 3.17
CA GLN A 151 -9.77 -12.39 4.38
C GLN A 151 -8.25 -12.19 4.43
N ASN A 152 -7.62 -11.98 3.28
CA ASN A 152 -6.21 -11.67 3.18
C ASN A 152 -5.93 -10.79 1.94
N ALA A 153 -4.71 -10.26 1.86
CA ALA A 153 -4.30 -9.41 0.75
C ALA A 153 -4.20 -10.15 -0.59
N ASP A 154 -3.88 -11.45 -0.60
CA ASP A 154 -3.76 -12.23 -1.83
C ASP A 154 -5.12 -12.40 -2.53
N ASP A 155 -6.20 -12.60 -1.77
CA ASP A 155 -7.57 -12.66 -2.29
C ASP A 155 -7.95 -11.33 -2.98
N LEU A 156 -7.59 -10.20 -2.36
CA LEU A 156 -7.83 -8.87 -2.93
C LEU A 156 -6.97 -8.63 -4.20
N ILE A 157 -5.71 -9.05 -4.17
CA ILE A 157 -4.80 -8.93 -5.31
C ILE A 157 -5.33 -9.71 -6.51
N ALA A 158 -5.85 -10.93 -6.30
CA ALA A 158 -6.39 -11.76 -7.38
C ALA A 158 -7.51 -11.03 -8.15
N GLU A 159 -8.48 -10.45 -7.44
CA GLU A 159 -9.58 -9.68 -8.04
C GLU A 159 -9.09 -8.40 -8.72
N LEU A 160 -8.16 -7.67 -8.10
CA LEU A 160 -7.57 -6.47 -8.70
C LEU A 160 -6.78 -6.76 -9.99
N GLN A 161 -6.16 -7.94 -10.09
CA GLN A 161 -5.47 -8.38 -11.31
C GLN A 161 -6.44 -8.63 -12.46
N GLU A 162 -7.61 -9.19 -12.19
CA GLU A 162 -8.65 -9.35 -13.22
C GLU A 162 -9.12 -8.00 -13.77
N VAL A 163 -9.32 -7.02 -12.90
CA VAL A 163 -9.60 -5.63 -13.31
C VAL A 163 -8.45 -5.06 -14.14
N ALA A 164 -7.19 -5.26 -13.73
CA ALA A 164 -6.04 -4.76 -14.48
C ALA A 164 -5.93 -5.36 -15.88
N ASN A 165 -6.25 -6.65 -16.03
CA ASN A 165 -6.25 -7.37 -17.30
C ASN A 165 -7.36 -6.85 -18.22
N SER A 166 -8.60 -6.71 -17.71
CA SER A 166 -9.71 -6.18 -18.51
C SER A 166 -9.47 -4.74 -19.01
N LEU A 167 -8.81 -3.90 -18.20
CA LEU A 167 -8.40 -2.56 -18.60
C LEU A 167 -7.28 -2.54 -19.64
N SER A 168 -6.52 -3.63 -19.76
CA SER A 168 -5.44 -3.77 -20.75
C SER A 168 -5.92 -4.35 -22.08
N ASP A 169 -6.96 -5.19 -22.03
CA ASP A 169 -7.59 -5.82 -23.19
C ASP A 169 -8.68 -4.98 -23.89
N ALA A 170 -8.98 -3.78 -23.37
CA ALA A 170 -9.92 -2.86 -24.01
C ALA A 170 -9.47 -2.59 -25.47
N PRO A 171 -10.24 -2.99 -26.50
CA PRO A 171 -9.83 -2.81 -27.87
C PRO A 171 -9.78 -1.31 -28.15
N SER A 172 -8.58 -0.80 -28.47
CA SER A 172 -8.46 0.46 -29.20
C SER A 172 -9.45 0.37 -30.36
N MET A 173 -10.42 1.28 -30.41
CA MET A 173 -11.49 1.34 -31.39
C MET A 173 -10.86 1.53 -32.78
N THR A 174 -10.32 0.45 -33.34
CA THR A 174 -9.79 0.39 -34.68
C THR A 174 -11.00 0.13 -35.55
N VAL A 175 -11.56 1.22 -36.07
CA VAL A 175 -12.30 1.18 -37.33
C VAL A 175 -11.47 0.31 -38.26
N ARG A 176 -11.95 -0.92 -38.53
CA ARG A 176 -11.33 -1.81 -39.51
C ARG A 176 -11.54 -1.18 -40.88
N THR A 177 -10.61 -0.31 -41.28
CA THR A 177 -10.48 0.11 -42.66
C THR A 177 -10.25 -1.15 -43.49
N ARG A 178 -11.20 -1.48 -44.36
CA ARG A 178 -11.10 -2.61 -45.29
C ARG A 178 -9.82 -2.45 -46.13
N VAL A 179 -8.92 -3.43 -46.08
CA VAL A 179 -7.75 -3.49 -46.97
C VAL A 179 -8.07 -4.43 -48.13
N MET A 180 -7.86 -3.94 -49.36
CA MET A 180 -8.05 -4.68 -50.61
C MET A 180 -7.11 -5.90 -50.74
N PRO A 181 -7.45 -6.90 -51.59
CA PRO A 181 -6.67 -8.12 -51.73
C PRO A 181 -5.31 -7.87 -52.40
N LYS A 182 -4.33 -8.69 -52.01
CA LYS A 182 -2.95 -8.71 -52.49
C LYS A 182 -2.89 -9.12 -53.96
N GLU A 183 -2.36 -8.26 -54.83
CA GLU A 183 -1.48 -8.63 -55.95
C GLU A 183 -0.61 -7.41 -56.34
N LEU A 184 0.56 -7.68 -56.91
CA LEU A 184 1.69 -6.77 -57.22
C LEU A 184 2.61 -6.38 -56.05
N ALA A 185 3.19 -7.38 -55.40
CA ALA A 185 4.56 -7.24 -54.90
C ALA A 185 5.53 -7.80 -55.95
N THR A 186 6.00 -6.96 -56.88
CA THR A 186 7.16 -7.31 -57.72
C THR A 186 7.96 -6.07 -58.07
N ARG A 187 9.24 -6.17 -57.68
CA ARG A 187 10.46 -5.54 -58.23
C ARG A 187 10.98 -4.24 -57.62
N LEU A 188 12.14 -4.46 -56.98
CA LEU A 188 13.41 -3.73 -57.09
C LEU A 188 13.44 -2.41 -56.31
N ILE A 189 14.44 -2.15 -55.47
CA ILE A 189 15.82 -1.80 -55.83
C ILE A 189 16.69 -1.99 -54.55
N SER A 190 17.63 -2.93 -54.55
CA SER A 190 19.09 -2.71 -54.69
C SER A 190 19.87 -2.29 -53.42
N ARG A 191 20.56 -3.29 -52.84
CA ARG A 191 22.02 -3.39 -52.61
C ARG A 191 22.74 -2.48 -51.58
N ARG A 192 23.33 -3.21 -50.61
CA ARG A 192 24.58 -3.01 -49.82
C ARG A 192 24.65 -1.84 -48.82
N SER A 193 24.84 -2.21 -47.55
CA SER A 193 26.16 -2.06 -46.90
C SER A 193 26.28 -2.98 -45.68
N SER A 194 27.44 -3.59 -45.52
CA SER A 194 27.83 -4.47 -44.43
C SER A 194 28.58 -3.69 -43.35
N SER A 195 28.21 -3.85 -42.08
CA SER A 195 29.14 -3.60 -40.97
C SER A 195 28.83 -4.49 -39.78
N LYS A 196 29.87 -5.20 -39.33
CA LYS A 196 29.91 -6.19 -38.26
C LYS A 196 29.73 -5.53 -36.89
N ILE A 197 29.07 -6.23 -35.98
CA ILE A 197 28.94 -5.85 -34.56
C ILE A 197 30.19 -6.29 -33.80
N PRO A 198 30.88 -5.41 -33.04
CA PRO A 198 32.01 -5.82 -32.21
C PRO A 198 31.56 -6.24 -30.79
N ARG A 199 32.15 -7.33 -30.28
CA ARG A 199 31.84 -8.03 -29.02
C ARG A 199 32.34 -7.36 -27.73
N TRP A 200 32.47 -6.03 -27.67
CA TRP A 200 32.96 -5.33 -26.46
C TRP A 200 31.91 -4.46 -25.76
N ALA A 201 30.64 -4.48 -26.19
CA ALA A 201 29.56 -3.79 -25.52
C ALA A 201 28.84 -4.69 -24.49
N VAL A 202 29.55 -5.04 -23.41
CA VAL A 202 28.93 -5.47 -22.14
C VAL A 202 29.41 -4.47 -21.08
N PRO A 203 28.51 -3.74 -20.40
CA PRO A 203 28.89 -2.59 -19.59
C PRO A 203 29.53 -2.98 -18.25
N ALA A 204 30.52 -2.19 -17.86
CA ALA A 204 31.14 -2.14 -16.56
C ALA A 204 30.12 -1.70 -15.48
N GLY A 205 29.38 -2.65 -14.91
CA GLY A 205 28.44 -2.42 -13.79
C GLY A 205 28.88 -3.04 -12.46
N GLY A 206 29.97 -3.82 -12.44
CA GLY A 206 30.36 -4.60 -11.26
C GLY A 206 31.05 -3.81 -10.14
N ALA A 207 31.77 -2.72 -10.47
CA ALA A 207 32.58 -2.00 -9.50
C ALA A 207 31.75 -1.11 -8.54
N ALA A 208 30.63 -0.55 -9.02
CA ALA A 208 29.76 0.30 -8.21
C ALA A 208 28.96 -0.51 -7.17
N ALA A 209 28.48 -1.70 -7.54
CA ALA A 209 27.74 -2.58 -6.62
C ALA A 209 28.64 -3.13 -5.49
N ALA A 210 29.90 -3.46 -5.79
CA ALA A 210 30.85 -3.93 -4.77
C ALA A 210 31.22 -2.83 -3.76
N LEU A 211 31.32 -1.57 -4.20
CA LEU A 211 31.67 -0.46 -3.31
C LEU A 211 30.56 -0.17 -2.29
N VAL A 212 29.29 -0.25 -2.71
CA VAL A 212 28.13 -0.06 -1.83
C VAL A 212 28.05 -1.14 -0.76
N ILE A 213 28.32 -2.40 -1.12
CA ILE A 213 28.32 -3.52 -0.16
C ILE A 213 29.43 -3.34 0.88
N VAL A 214 30.62 -2.87 0.48
CA VAL A 214 31.74 -2.62 1.40
C VAL A 214 31.42 -1.46 2.35
N ILE A 215 30.78 -0.38 1.87
CA ILE A 215 30.39 0.75 2.72
C ILE A 215 29.35 0.31 3.76
N ILE A 216 28.34 -0.48 3.36
CA ILE A 216 27.32 -1.02 4.28
C ILE A 216 27.96 -1.92 5.35
N ALA A 217 28.92 -2.77 4.96
CA ALA A 217 29.63 -3.64 5.90
C ALA A 217 30.48 -2.87 6.92
N VAL A 218 31.15 -1.78 6.49
CA VAL A 218 31.95 -0.93 7.38
C VAL A 218 31.07 -0.19 8.39
N VAL A 219 29.94 0.38 7.95
CA VAL A 219 28.97 1.05 8.85
C VAL A 219 28.37 0.06 9.85
N PHE A 220 28.11 -1.19 9.43
CA PHE A 220 27.61 -2.23 10.33
C PHE A 220 28.68 -2.66 11.35
N MET A 221 29.96 -2.74 10.99
CA MET A 221 31.03 -3.06 11.95
C MET A 221 31.29 -1.93 12.95
N THR A 222 31.21 -0.66 12.54
CA THR A 222 31.48 0.46 13.44
C THR A 222 30.35 0.71 14.43
N THR A 223 29.10 0.47 14.04
CA THR A 223 27.93 0.61 14.94
C THR A 223 27.80 -0.55 15.92
N ARG A 224 28.35 -1.73 15.60
CA ARG A 224 28.33 -2.90 16.50
C ARG A 224 29.44 -2.88 17.56
N SER A 225 30.43 -1.99 17.43
CA SER A 225 31.58 -1.92 18.32
C SER A 225 31.36 -1.02 19.55
N SER A 226 30.19 -0.39 19.70
CA SER A 226 29.89 0.51 20.83
C SER A 226 29.18 -0.13 22.03
N GLU A 227 28.97 -1.45 22.06
CA GLU A 227 28.42 -2.16 23.23
C GLU A 227 29.40 -3.18 23.81
N ILE A 228 30.59 -2.74 24.25
CA ILE A 228 31.35 -3.46 25.28
C ILE A 228 31.98 -2.42 26.22
N ALA A 229 31.26 -2.05 27.27
CA ALA A 229 31.87 -1.50 28.48
C ALA A 229 32.10 -2.65 29.49
N PRO A 230 33.29 -2.77 30.11
CA PRO A 230 33.64 -3.90 30.95
C PRO A 230 33.08 -3.77 32.38
N VAL A 231 32.94 -4.95 33.00
CA VAL A 231 32.45 -5.26 34.35
C VAL A 231 33.13 -4.44 35.46
N GLY A 232 32.32 -3.84 36.35
CA GLY A 232 32.74 -3.31 37.65
C GLY A 232 32.21 -4.19 38.79
N LEU A 233 33.12 -4.98 39.38
CA LEU A 233 32.92 -5.81 40.56
C LEU A 233 33.02 -4.92 41.82
N VAL A 234 31.97 -4.80 42.64
CA VAL A 234 32.12 -4.42 44.06
C VAL A 234 31.23 -5.34 44.90
N THR A 235 31.90 -6.17 45.66
CA THR A 235 31.45 -6.99 46.78
C THR A 235 30.98 -6.12 47.95
N GLY A 236 29.95 -6.54 48.68
CA GLY A 236 29.66 -5.98 50.01
C GLY A 236 28.28 -6.33 50.54
N VAL A 237 28.16 -7.50 51.16
CA VAL A 237 27.05 -7.91 52.02
C VAL A 237 27.21 -7.23 53.39
N GLU A 238 26.13 -6.63 53.91
CA GLU A 238 25.73 -6.59 55.33
C GLU A 238 24.33 -5.93 55.40
N ALA A 239 23.26 -6.68 55.67
CA ALA A 239 22.72 -7.02 56.99
C ALA A 239 21.71 -5.97 57.53
N VAL A 240 20.42 -6.30 57.36
CA VAL A 240 19.26 -6.17 58.28
C VAL A 240 19.36 -5.20 59.47
N ASP A 241 18.38 -4.28 59.57
CA ASP A 241 17.57 -4.11 60.80
C ASP A 241 16.21 -3.43 60.49
N PRO A 242 15.05 -3.91 61.02
CA PRO A 242 13.77 -3.22 60.94
C PRO A 242 13.38 -2.53 62.26
N GLY A 243 13.05 -1.24 62.19
CA GLY A 243 12.14 -0.58 63.14
C GLY A 243 12.73 0.47 64.09
N ALA A 244 12.27 1.71 63.94
CA ALA A 244 11.85 2.65 65.00
C ALA A 244 11.14 3.84 64.34
#